data_AF-A0A843VZG3-F1
#
_entry.id   AF-A0A843VZG3-F1
#
_cell.length_a   1.000
_cell.length_b   1.000
_cell.length_c   1.000
_cell.angle_alpha   90.00
_cell.angle_beta   90.00
_cell.angle_gamma   90.00
#
_symmetry.space_group_name_H-M   'P 1'
#
loop_
_entity.id
_entity.type
_entity.pdbx_description
1 polymer ?
#
loop_
_entity_poly.entity_id
_entity_poly.type
_entity_poly.pdbx_seq_one_letter_code
_entity_poly.pdbx_strand_id
1 'polypeptide(L)' 'MAFAMSEELLMALAPIIAYWIGALIYEVALWPMEQYRLFTKEEETQNLVTRRQALVVVLINQAIQMGGATLMSMVRF' A
#
# COMPACT_ATOMS: atom_id res chain seq x y z
N MET A 1 -10.37 -25.58 8.36
CA MET A 1 -9.92 -24.80 9.53
C MET A 1 -9.81 -23.36 9.10
N ALA A 2 -10.67 -22.48 9.61
CA ALA A 2 -10.53 -21.05 9.36
C ALA A 2 -9.23 -20.61 10.04
N PHE A 3 -8.35 -19.91 9.31
CA PHE A 3 -7.18 -19.27 9.90
C PHE A 3 -7.68 -18.28 10.96
N ALA A 4 -7.64 -18.68 12.23
CA ALA A 4 -7.99 -17.81 13.34
C ALA A 4 -6.82 -16.84 13.57
N MET A 5 -6.68 -15.86 12.69
CA MET A 5 -5.88 -14.67 13.00
C MET A 5 -6.55 -13.93 14.15
N SER A 6 -5.74 -13.36 15.05
CA SER A 6 -6.28 -12.43 16.05
C SER A 6 -6.90 -11.23 15.35
N GLU A 7 -8.00 -10.69 15.91
CA GLU A 7 -8.67 -9.50 15.37
C GLU A 7 -7.69 -8.32 15.23
N GLU A 8 -6.73 -8.23 16.14
CA GLU A 8 -5.64 -7.24 16.13
C GLU A 8 -4.73 -7.39 14.91
N LEU A 9 -4.31 -8.61 14.60
CA LEU A 9 -3.48 -8.89 13.43
C LEU A 9 -4.26 -8.64 12.13
N LEU A 10 -5.55 -8.97 12.13
CA LEU A 10 -6.44 -8.73 11.00
C LEU A 10 -6.61 -7.25 10.72
N MET A 11 -6.80 -6.44 11.77
CA MET A 11 -6.88 -4.99 11.67
C MET A 11 -5.55 -4.35 11.22
N ALA A 12 -4.41 -4.91 11.61
CA ALA A 12 -3.10 -4.42 11.18
C ALA A 12 -2.79 -4.78 9.71
N LEU A 13 -3.14 -5.98 9.26
CA LEU A 13 -2.82 -6.46 7.91
C LEU A 13 -3.82 -6.01 6.83
N ALA A 14 -5.09 -5.80 7.18
CA ALA A 14 -6.13 -5.38 6.23
C ALA A 14 -5.75 -4.16 5.37
N PRO A 15 -5.29 -3.03 5.92
CA PRO A 15 -4.90 -1.87 5.11
C PRO A 15 -3.67 -2.13 4.23
N ILE A 16 -2.73 -2.97 4.67
CA ILE A 16 -1.53 -3.35 3.90
C ILE A 16 -1.94 -4.17 2.68
N ILE A 17 -2.79 -5.17 2.87
CA ILE A 17 -3.30 -6.03 1.80
C ILE A 17 -4.10 -5.19 0.80
N ALA A 18 -4.98 -4.32 1.29
CA ALA A 18 -5.78 -3.44 0.45
C ALA A 18 -4.90 -2.52 -0.42
N TYR A 19 -3.82 -1.98 0.13
CA TYR A 19 -2.84 -1.18 -0.62
C TYR A 19 -2.26 -1.96 -1.80
N TRP A 20 -1.76 -3.18 -1.56
CA TRP A 20 -1.14 -3.98 -2.61
C TRP A 20 -2.12 -4.48 -3.66
N ILE A 21 -3.35 -4.81 -3.26
CA ILE A 21 -4.44 -5.13 -4.20
C ILE A 21 -4.71 -3.93 -5.11
N GLY A 22 -4.85 -2.73 -4.53
CA GLY A 22 -5.08 -1.50 -5.30
C GLY A 22 -3.92 -1.20 -6.26
N ALA A 23 -2.68 -1.34 -5.79
CA ALA A 23 -1.49 -1.16 -6.61
C ALA A 23 -1.41 -2.17 -7.76
N LEU A 24 -1.75 -3.43 -7.51
CA LEU A 24 -1.80 -4.47 -8.55
C LEU A 24 -2.88 -4.18 -9.59
N ILE A 25 -4.07 -3.77 -9.16
CA ILE A 25 -5.16 -3.39 -10.08
C ILE A 25 -4.71 -2.23 -10.97
N TYR A 26 -4.06 -1.22 -10.38
CA TYR A 26 -3.51 -0.10 -11.13
C TYR A 26 -2.49 -0.55 -12.18
N GLU A 27 -1.49 -1.34 -11.79
CA GLU A 27 -0.43 -1.79 -12.69
C GLU A 27 -0.92 -2.80 -13.76
N VAL A 28 -1.89 -3.66 -13.44
CA VAL A 28 -2.32 -4.74 -14.36
C VAL A 28 -3.48 -4.31 -15.24
N ALA A 29 -4.49 -3.64 -14.67
CA ALA A 29 -5.74 -3.35 -15.37
C ALA A 29 -5.78 -1.93 -15.97
N LEU A 30 -5.16 -0.95 -15.29
CA LEU A 30 -5.27 0.46 -15.68
C LEU A 30 -4.05 0.98 -16.45
N TRP A 31 -2.84 0.49 -16.14
CA TRP A 31 -1.62 0.86 -16.86
C TRP A 31 -1.68 0.61 -18.38
N PRO A 32 -2.28 -0.48 -18.90
CA PRO A 32 -2.41 -0.68 -20.34
C PRO A 32 -3.34 0.33 -21.04
N MET A 33 -4.18 1.05 -20.28
CA MET A 33 -5.07 2.09 -20.81
C MET A 33 -4.35 3.44 -21.00
N GLU A 34 -3.02 3.50 -20.85
CA GLU A 34 -2.20 4.69 -21.13
C GLU A 34 -2.46 5.32 -22.51
N GLN A 35 -2.95 4.55 -23.49
CA GLN A 35 -3.33 5.03 -24.83
C GLN A 35 -4.54 6.00 -24.85
N TYR A 36 -5.31 6.08 -23.76
CA TYR A 36 -6.46 6.98 -23.62
C TYR A 36 -6.17 8.19 -22.72
N ARG A 37 -4.89 8.49 -22.45
CA ARG A 37 -4.49 9.59 -21.57
C ARG A 37 -4.80 10.97 -22.16
N LEU A 38 -5.35 11.85 -21.33
CA LEU A 38 -5.57 13.26 -21.66
C LEU A 38 -4.28 14.10 -21.63
N PHE A 39 -3.29 13.72 -20.81
CA PHE A 39 -2.04 14.47 -20.60
C PHE A 39 -0.83 13.73 -21.17
N THR A 40 0.13 14.51 -21.70
CA THR A 40 1.39 14.00 -22.22
C THR A 40 2.24 13.36 -21.10
N LYS A 41 3.12 12.41 -21.45
CA LYS A 41 3.94 11.71 -20.45
C LYS A 41 4.93 12.65 -19.75
N GLU A 42 5.45 13.67 -20.43
CA GLU A 42 6.37 14.64 -19.82
C GLU A 42 5.73 15.44 -18.67
N GLU A 43 4.51 15.98 -18.84
CA GLU A 43 3.86 16.82 -17.83
C GLU A 43 3.55 16.07 -16.52
N GLU A 44 3.24 14.78 -16.61
CA GLU A 44 2.93 13.95 -15.43
C GLU A 44 4.20 13.59 -14.64
N THR A 45 5.32 13.37 -15.33
CA THR A 45 6.58 12.97 -14.69
C THR A 45 7.30 14.08 -13.94
N GLN A 46 6.97 15.35 -14.20
CA GLN A 46 7.64 16.48 -13.55
C GLN A 46 7.34 16.61 -12.05
N ASN A 47 6.29 15.95 -11.55
CA ASN A 47 5.88 16.07 -10.15
C ASN A 47 5.66 14.72 -9.44
N LEU A 48 6.08 13.62 -10.07
CA LEU A 48 5.93 12.28 -9.50
C LEU A 48 7.23 11.83 -8.83
N VAL A 49 7.09 11.38 -7.58
CA VAL A 49 8.13 10.59 -6.92
C VAL A 49 8.41 9.33 -7.74
N THR A 50 9.69 8.97 -7.85
CA THR A 50 10.08 7.76 -8.58
C THR A 50 9.43 6.52 -7.94
N ARG A 51 9.15 5.48 -8.74
CA ARG A 51 8.59 4.20 -8.24
C ARG A 51 9.39 3.64 -7.05
N ARG A 52 10.72 3.74 -7.10
CA ARG A 52 11.60 3.32 -6.01
C ARG A 52 11.39 4.13 -4.73
N GLN A 53 11.27 5.45 -4.83
CA GLN A 53 10.98 6.30 -3.68
C GLN A 53 9.59 5.99 -3.10
N ALA A 54 8.57 5.84 -3.96
CA ALA A 54 7.22 5.47 -3.54
C ALA A 54 7.22 4.13 -2.77
N LEU A 55 7.91 3.10 -3.29
CA LEU A 55 8.05 1.81 -2.62
C LEU A 55 8.72 1.94 -1.25
N VAL A 56 9.81 2.70 -1.13
CA VAL A 56 10.50 2.91 0.15
C VAL A 56 9.58 3.59 1.17
N VAL A 57 8.87 4.65 0.77
CA VAL A 57 7.94 5.38 1.65
C VAL A 57 6.82 4.46 2.15
N VAL A 58 6.26 3.64 1.26
CA VAL A 58 5.20 2.67 1.61
C VAL A 58 5.69 1.65 2.63
N LEU A 59 6.86 1.06 2.40
CA LEU A 59 7.43 0.06 3.31
C LEU A 59 7.73 0.63 4.69
N ILE A 60 8.25 1.88 4.75
CA ILE A 60 8.48 2.58 6.01
C ILE A 60 7.15 2.80 6.76
N ASN A 61 6.11 3.27 6.07
CA ASN A 61 4.81 3.48 6.69
C ASN A 61 4.17 2.17 7.20
N GLN A 62 4.31 1.07 6.45
CA GLN A 62 3.83 -0.25 6.89
C GLN A 62 4.61 -0.77 8.11
N ALA A 63 5.92 -0.54 8.16
CA ALA A 63 6.74 -0.86 9.33
C ALA A 63 6.29 -0.06 10.56
N ILE A 64 6.01 1.23 10.40
CA ILE A 64 5.48 2.09 11.47
C ILE A 64 4.10 1.60 11.92
N GLN A 65 3.21 1.24 11.00
CA GLN A 65 1.87 0.71 11.32
C GLN A 65 1.96 -0.59 12.12
N MET A 66 2.79 -1.54 11.68
CA MET A 66 2.99 -2.82 12.37
C MET A 66 3.64 -2.63 13.74
N GLY A 67 4.62 -1.71 13.84
CA GLY A 67 5.23 -1.31 15.11
C GLY A 67 4.19 -0.71 16.06
N GLY A 68 3.37 0.22 15.57
CA GLY A 68 2.30 0.84 16.33
C GLY A 68 1.23 -0.15 16.79
N ALA A 69 0.81 -1.09 15.93
CA ALA A 69 -0.12 -2.14 16.29
C ALA A 69 0.44 -3.04 17.40
N THR A 70 1.72 -3.41 17.32
CA THR A 70 2.40 -4.22 18.34
C THR A 70 2.52 -3.47 19.68
N LEU A 71 2.84 -2.17 19.64
CA LEU A 71 2.88 -1.34 20.85
C LEU A 71 1.49 -1.21 21.48
N MET A 72 0.45 -1.01 20.67
CA MET A 72 -0.92 -0.94 21.17
C MET A 72 -1.40 -2.26 21.79
N SER A 73 -1.02 -3.41 21.22
CA SER A 73 -1.35 -4.70 21.82
C SER A 73 -0.66 -4.88 23.17
N MET A 74 0.58 -4.40 23.35
CA MET A 74 1.28 -4.45 24.65
C MET A 74 0.62 -3.62 25.75
N VAL A 75 0.01 -2.48 25.42
CA VAL A 75 -0.67 -1.59 26.40
C VAL A 75 -2.04 -2.14 26.82
N ARG A 76 -2.65 -3.01 26.01
CA ARG A 76 -3.98 -3.58 26.25
C ARG A 76 -3.97 -4.88 27.09
N PHE A 77 -2.81 -5.34 27.54
CA PHE A 77 -2.65 -6.47 28.47
C PHE A 77 -2.79 -6.08 29.95
#